data_AF-A0A4Z0F6S5-F1
#
_entry.id   AF-A0A4Z0F6S5-F1
#
_cell.length_a   1.000
_cell.length_b   1.000
_cell.length_c   1.000
_cell.angle_alpha   90.00
_cell.angle_beta   90.00
_cell.angle_gamma   90.00
#
_symmetry.space_group_name_H-M   'P 1'
#
loop_
_entity.id
_entity.type
_entity.pdbx_description
1 polymer ?
#
loop_
_entity_poly.entity_id
_entity_poly.type
_entity_poly.pdbx_seq_one_letter_code
_entity_poly.pdbx_strand_id
1 'polypeptide(L)'
;SDEVSAWRRVALIPLSQAQIGEFARLQGVGNSDQLLAELKRRDALPFARRPQDLIEICAGWKVQNRIRSHREQVCENVRVKLLPRDDRPEPAELSAEKALEGASRLALALLVTRRTAIRHNAAADVAPQEAALEPSIILADWKPDERKALLERPLFTFASYGRVRFHHRSVTEYLAAQRLQELCRRRMPLRALKR
;
A
#
# COMPACT_ATOMS: atom_id res chain seq x y z
N SER A 1 16.93 32.69 -38.28
CA SER A 1 17.67 31.75 -37.42
C SER A 1 16.74 31.34 -36.29
N ASP A 2 16.21 30.12 -36.39
CA ASP A 2 15.27 29.58 -35.40
C ASP A 2 16.00 29.27 -34.10
N GLU A 3 15.67 30.01 -33.04
CA GLU A 3 16.04 29.68 -31.67
C GLU A 3 15.30 28.41 -31.25
N VAL A 4 15.96 27.26 -31.41
CA VAL A 4 15.50 25.99 -30.84
C VAL A 4 15.54 26.13 -29.32
N SER A 5 14.37 26.28 -28.70
CA SER A 5 14.21 26.35 -27.24
C SER A 5 14.96 25.20 -26.55
N ALA A 6 16.02 25.54 -25.83
CA ALA A 6 16.87 24.58 -25.14
C ALA A 6 16.11 23.97 -23.96
N TRP A 7 15.81 22.67 -24.03
CA TRP A 7 15.13 21.94 -22.97
C TRP A 7 15.94 22.01 -21.66
N ARG A 8 15.30 22.54 -20.61
CA ARG A 8 15.87 22.61 -19.25
C ARG A 8 15.27 21.50 -18.39
N ARG A 9 16.13 20.66 -17.81
CA ARG A 9 15.74 19.63 -16.85
C ARG A 9 15.87 20.19 -15.44
N VAL A 10 14.77 20.17 -14.69
CA VAL A 10 14.73 20.52 -13.26
C VAL A 10 14.26 19.31 -12.47
N ALA A 11 14.74 19.16 -11.24
CA ALA A 11 14.35 18.09 -10.34
C ALA A 11 14.18 18.63 -8.92
N LEU A 12 13.24 18.06 -8.18
CA LEU A 12 13.08 18.34 -6.76
C LEU A 12 14.12 17.53 -5.98
N ILE A 13 15.03 18.24 -5.31
CA ILE A 13 15.98 17.62 -4.39
C ILE A 13 15.29 17.27 -3.07
N PRO A 14 15.62 16.13 -2.44
CA PRO A 14 15.06 15.76 -1.15
C PRO A 14 15.47 16.74 -0.05
N LEU A 15 14.58 17.00 0.90
CA LEU A 15 14.83 17.90 2.03
C LEU A 15 16.08 17.47 2.82
N SER A 16 16.86 18.44 3.27
CA SER A 16 17.96 18.24 4.21
C SER A 16 17.44 18.07 5.64
N GLN A 17 18.28 17.57 6.56
CA GLN A 17 17.88 17.46 7.98
C GLN A 17 17.50 18.83 8.59
N ALA A 18 18.21 19.90 8.21
CA ALA A 18 17.90 21.24 8.68
C ALA A 18 16.52 21.70 8.15
N GLN A 19 16.23 21.44 6.87
CA GLN A 19 14.92 21.73 6.28
C GLN A 19 13.80 20.90 6.90
N ILE A 20 14.06 19.65 7.27
CA ILE A 20 13.10 18.79 7.98
C ILE A 20 12.74 19.39 9.35
N GLY A 21 13.74 19.83 10.12
CA GLY A 21 13.52 20.46 11.43
C GLY A 21 12.71 21.74 11.32
N GLU A 22 13.08 22.62 10.36
CA GLU A 22 12.38 23.88 10.13
C GLU A 22 10.94 23.64 9.68
N PHE A 23 10.74 22.74 8.72
CA PHE A 23 9.40 22.36 8.24
C PHE A 23 8.53 21.84 9.39
N ALA A 24 9.08 21.00 10.27
CA ALA A 24 8.34 20.48 11.42
C ALA A 24 7.89 21.58 12.39
N ARG A 25 8.75 22.58 12.64
CA ARG A 25 8.39 23.76 13.46
C ARG A 25 7.25 24.54 12.82
N LEU A 26 7.33 24.81 11.52
CA LEU A 26 6.26 25.48 10.77
C LEU A 26 4.93 24.71 10.78
N GLN A 27 4.97 23.38 10.87
CA GLN A 27 3.79 22.52 11.02
C GLN A 27 3.23 22.45 12.46
N GLY A 28 3.81 23.19 13.40
CA GLY A 28 3.38 23.25 14.80
C GLY A 28 3.84 22.07 15.65
N VAL A 29 4.94 21.40 15.29
CA VAL A 29 5.57 20.39 16.15
C VAL A 29 6.35 21.09 17.26
N GLY A 30 5.87 20.97 18.49
CA GLY A 30 6.45 21.68 19.65
C GLY A 30 7.91 21.31 19.97
N ASN A 31 8.34 20.08 19.69
CA ASN A 31 9.73 19.65 19.88
C ASN A 31 10.28 18.99 18.60
N SER A 32 10.70 19.82 17.65
CA SER A 32 11.28 19.38 16.37
C SER A 32 12.53 18.51 16.53
N ASP A 33 13.29 18.75 17.60
CA ASP A 33 14.55 18.05 17.84
C ASP A 33 14.31 16.62 18.32
N GLN A 34 13.27 16.42 19.13
CA GLN A 34 12.81 15.09 19.53
C GLN A 34 12.26 14.30 18.33
N LEU A 35 11.53 14.96 17.42
CA LEU A 35 11.08 14.34 16.17
C LEU A 35 12.29 13.91 15.30
N LEU A 36 13.27 14.78 15.13
CA LEU A 36 14.51 14.48 14.39
C LEU A 36 15.29 13.32 15.01
N ALA A 37 15.36 13.25 16.34
CA ALA A 37 16.00 12.15 17.06
C ALA A 37 15.25 10.83 16.83
N GLU A 38 13.92 10.82 16.89
CA GLU A 38 13.12 9.62 16.58
C GLU A 38 13.23 9.19 15.11
N LEU A 39 13.29 10.14 14.17
CA LEU A 39 13.51 9.84 12.75
C LEU A 39 14.85 9.12 12.54
N LYS A 40 15.91 9.55 13.22
CA LYS A 40 17.22 8.89 13.18
C LYS A 40 17.16 7.52 13.83
N ARG A 41 16.58 7.42 15.04
CA ARG A 41 16.50 6.17 15.80
C ARG A 41 15.75 5.06 15.06
N ARG A 42 14.75 5.41 14.26
CA ARG A 42 13.92 4.46 13.50
C ARG A 42 14.37 4.25 12.06
N ASP A 43 15.51 4.82 11.66
CA ASP A 43 15.99 4.85 10.27
C ASP A 43 14.91 5.37 9.28
N ALA A 44 14.09 6.31 9.75
CA ALA A 44 12.96 6.88 9.01
C ALA A 44 13.32 8.22 8.33
N LEU A 45 14.55 8.68 8.50
CA LEU A 45 15.05 9.93 7.95
C LEU A 45 14.89 10.03 6.41
N PRO A 46 15.14 8.98 5.60
CA PRO A 46 14.96 9.05 4.15
C PRO A 46 13.52 9.38 3.71
N PHE A 47 12.52 8.98 4.49
CA PHE A 47 11.11 9.24 4.21
C PHE A 47 10.76 10.69 4.51
N ALA A 48 11.25 11.24 5.63
CA ALA A 48 11.08 12.64 5.98
C ALA A 48 11.71 13.62 4.96
N ARG A 49 12.57 13.14 4.06
CA ARG A 49 13.14 13.98 2.98
C ARG A 49 12.12 14.32 1.88
N ARG A 50 10.96 13.65 1.84
CA ARG A 50 9.87 13.95 0.92
C ARG A 50 8.85 14.85 1.62
N PRO A 51 8.50 16.03 1.07
CA PRO A 51 7.63 16.98 1.76
C PRO A 51 6.26 16.41 2.19
N GLN A 52 5.62 15.61 1.33
CA GLN A 52 4.33 14.99 1.65
C GLN A 52 4.43 14.00 2.82
N ASP A 53 5.44 13.12 2.79
CA ASP A 53 5.68 12.17 3.88
C ASP A 53 5.99 12.92 5.19
N LEU A 54 6.73 14.04 5.13
CA LEU A 54 7.02 14.87 6.29
C LEU A 54 5.77 15.53 6.89
N ILE A 55 4.81 15.97 6.07
CA ILE A 55 3.51 16.47 6.56
C ILE A 55 2.79 15.39 7.38
N GLU A 56 2.74 14.15 6.86
CA GLU A 56 2.09 13.03 7.52
C GLU A 56 2.79 12.65 8.83
N ILE A 57 4.13 12.67 8.83
CA ILE A 57 4.96 12.44 10.02
C ILE A 57 4.66 13.52 11.08
N CYS A 58 4.61 14.80 10.71
CA CYS A 58 4.31 15.90 11.63
C CYS A 58 2.89 15.81 12.19
N ALA A 59 1.91 15.48 11.35
CA ALA A 59 0.53 15.27 11.78
C ALA A 59 0.41 14.12 12.79
N GLY A 60 1.06 12.98 12.51
CA GLY A 60 1.09 11.83 13.42
C GLY A 60 1.81 12.12 14.74
N TRP A 61 2.91 12.88 14.69
CA TRP A 61 3.67 13.28 15.87
C TRP A 61 2.83 14.13 16.83
N LYS A 62 2.06 15.10 16.30
CA LYS A 62 1.21 15.97 17.12
C LYS A 62 0.13 15.22 17.91
N VAL A 63 -0.36 14.09 17.40
CA VAL A 63 -1.44 13.32 18.03
C VAL A 63 -0.91 12.31 19.05
N GLN A 64 0.22 11.66 18.78
CA GLN A 64 0.66 10.47 19.54
C GLN A 64 2.08 10.57 20.10
N ASN A 65 2.77 11.70 19.88
CA ASN A 65 4.19 11.93 20.19
C ASN A 65 5.12 10.80 19.74
N ARG A 66 4.77 10.13 18.63
CA ARG A 66 5.53 9.03 18.03
C ARG A 66 5.42 9.07 16.52
N ILE A 67 6.51 8.71 15.86
CA ILE A 67 6.52 8.50 14.40
C ILE A 67 5.89 7.14 14.12
N ARG A 68 4.71 7.13 13.51
CA ARG A 68 4.16 5.90 12.95
C ARG A 68 5.07 5.45 11.81
N SER A 69 5.50 4.20 11.82
CA SER A 69 6.26 3.68 10.68
C SER A 69 5.36 3.66 9.43
N HIS A 70 5.94 3.78 8.24
CA HIS A 70 5.18 3.60 6.99
C HIS A 70 4.39 2.27 7.00
N ARG A 71 4.98 1.22 7.57
CA ARG A 71 4.33 -0.07 7.81
C ARG A 71 3.08 0.05 8.67
N GLU A 72 3.11 0.83 9.74
CA GLU A 72 1.94 1.03 10.62
C GLU A 72 0.83 1.82 9.92
N GLN A 73 1.19 2.82 9.11
CA GLN A 73 0.21 3.58 8.32
C GLN A 73 -0.46 2.68 7.27
N VAL A 74 0.33 1.88 6.54
CA VAL A 74 -0.20 0.92 5.56
C VAL A 74 -1.04 -0.15 6.24
N CYS A 75 -0.62 -0.66 7.40
CA CYS A 75 -1.38 -1.63 8.19
C CYS A 75 -2.75 -1.07 8.59
N GLU A 76 -2.80 0.16 9.11
CA GLU A 76 -4.08 0.77 9.50
C GLU A 76 -4.95 1.07 8.28
N ASN A 77 -4.35 1.53 7.17
CA ASN A 77 -5.06 1.73 5.91
C ASN A 77 -5.71 0.44 5.41
N VAL A 78 -4.96 -0.66 5.41
CA VAL A 78 -5.45 -2.00 5.07
C VAL A 78 -6.59 -2.39 5.99
N ARG A 79 -6.41 -2.25 7.30
CA ARG A 79 -7.41 -2.63 8.31
C ARG A 79 -8.74 -1.91 8.09
N VAL A 80 -8.70 -0.59 7.93
CA VAL A 80 -9.90 0.23 7.72
C VAL A 80 -10.56 -0.07 6.38
N LYS A 81 -9.77 -0.17 5.30
CA LYS A 81 -10.29 -0.37 3.94
C LYS A 81 -10.73 -1.80 3.62
N LEU A 82 -10.37 -2.76 4.48
CA LEU A 82 -10.88 -4.12 4.43
C LEU A 82 -12.17 -4.30 5.23
N LEU A 83 -12.69 -3.27 5.90
CA LEU A 83 -14.01 -3.39 6.54
C LEU A 83 -15.12 -3.47 5.49
N PRO A 84 -16.28 -4.07 5.83
CA PRO A 84 -17.47 -4.00 5.02
C PRO A 84 -17.85 -2.55 4.70
N ARG A 85 -18.54 -2.34 3.59
CA ARG A 85 -19.08 -1.02 3.27
C ARG A 85 -20.38 -0.78 4.02
N ASP A 86 -20.53 0.43 4.56
CA ASP A 86 -21.77 0.85 5.23
C ASP A 86 -22.84 1.37 4.25
N ASP A 87 -22.45 1.69 3.01
CA ASP A 87 -23.32 2.33 2.01
C ASP A 87 -24.21 1.36 1.21
N ARG A 88 -23.87 0.06 1.20
CA ARG A 88 -24.64 -0.98 0.51
C ARG A 88 -24.35 -2.37 1.09
N PRO A 89 -25.31 -3.31 1.05
CA PRO A 89 -25.06 -4.68 1.45
C PRO A 89 -24.00 -5.35 0.56
N GLU A 90 -23.10 -6.11 1.19
CA GLU A 90 -22.15 -6.95 0.47
C GLU A 90 -22.85 -8.23 -0.05
N PRO A 91 -22.44 -8.78 -1.20
CA PRO A 91 -23.01 -10.02 -1.75
C PRO A 91 -22.70 -11.25 -0.88
N ALA A 92 -21.71 -11.18 0.01
CA ALA A 92 -21.40 -12.19 1.00
C ALA A 92 -20.71 -11.55 2.21
N GLU A 93 -20.95 -12.09 3.41
CA GLU A 93 -20.25 -11.67 4.62
C GLU A 93 -18.83 -12.25 4.66
N LEU A 94 -17.83 -11.41 4.94
CA LEU A 94 -16.45 -11.85 5.14
C LEU A 94 -15.93 -11.36 6.48
N SER A 95 -15.44 -12.30 7.29
CA SER A 95 -14.67 -11.97 8.50
C SER A 95 -13.41 -11.16 8.14
N ALA A 96 -12.95 -10.35 9.09
CA ALA A 96 -11.74 -9.53 8.90
C ALA A 96 -10.51 -10.39 8.55
N GLU A 97 -10.38 -11.56 9.17
CA GLU A 97 -9.30 -12.51 8.91
C GLU A 97 -9.37 -13.09 7.49
N LYS A 98 -10.58 -13.53 7.06
CA LYS A 98 -10.78 -14.07 5.72
C LYS A 98 -10.49 -13.01 4.67
N ALA A 99 -10.99 -11.79 4.84
CA ALA A 99 -10.73 -10.68 3.93
C ALA A 99 -9.24 -10.30 3.83
N LEU A 100 -8.55 -10.25 4.98
CA LEU A 100 -7.11 -10.01 5.03
C LEU A 100 -6.34 -11.14 4.33
N GLU A 101 -6.72 -12.39 4.54
CA GLU A 101 -6.12 -13.53 3.88
C GLU A 101 -6.29 -13.46 2.35
N GLY A 102 -7.52 -13.21 1.88
CA GLY A 102 -7.83 -13.11 0.46
C GLY A 102 -7.04 -11.98 -0.21
N ALA A 103 -7.03 -10.79 0.40
CA ALA A 103 -6.27 -9.65 -0.09
C ALA A 103 -4.76 -9.93 -0.12
N SER A 104 -4.22 -10.61 0.89
CA SER A 104 -2.81 -10.97 0.96
C SER A 104 -2.39 -12.00 -0.09
N ARG A 105 -3.25 -12.99 -0.38
CA ARG A 105 -3.03 -13.96 -1.47
C ARG A 105 -3.03 -13.26 -2.84
N LEU A 106 -4.00 -12.37 -3.09
CA LEU A 106 -4.09 -11.59 -4.34
C LEU A 106 -2.89 -10.66 -4.52
N ALA A 107 -2.48 -9.96 -3.47
CA ALA A 107 -1.32 -9.06 -3.49
C ALA A 107 -0.03 -9.80 -3.84
N LEU A 108 0.20 -10.96 -3.22
CA LEU A 108 1.35 -11.81 -3.55
C LEU A 108 1.31 -12.28 -5.01
N ALA A 109 0.14 -12.72 -5.48
CA ALA A 109 -0.03 -13.17 -6.87
C ALA A 109 0.26 -12.05 -7.88
N LEU A 110 -0.23 -10.83 -7.66
CA LEU A 110 0.08 -9.67 -8.50
C LEU A 110 1.59 -9.41 -8.56
N LEU A 111 2.26 -9.46 -7.40
CA LEU A 111 3.69 -9.19 -7.30
C LEU A 111 4.52 -10.22 -8.10
N VAL A 112 4.26 -11.51 -7.91
CA VAL A 112 5.05 -12.58 -8.57
C VAL A 112 4.72 -12.73 -10.06
N THR A 113 3.49 -12.42 -10.47
CA THR A 113 3.09 -12.47 -11.89
C THR A 113 3.39 -11.17 -12.63
N ARG A 114 3.86 -10.13 -11.92
CA ARG A 114 4.08 -8.76 -12.43
C ARG A 114 2.85 -8.15 -13.08
N ARG A 115 1.66 -8.50 -12.56
CA ARG A 115 0.37 -7.94 -12.98
C ARG A 115 -0.02 -6.80 -12.05
N THR A 116 -0.75 -5.82 -12.57
CA THR A 116 -1.14 -4.61 -11.84
C THR A 116 -2.63 -4.54 -11.53
N ALA A 117 -3.45 -5.34 -12.20
CA ALA A 117 -4.90 -5.35 -12.09
C ALA A 117 -5.46 -6.76 -11.88
N ILE A 118 -6.65 -6.83 -11.28
CA ILE A 118 -7.43 -8.02 -10.98
C ILE A 118 -8.74 -7.93 -11.74
N ARG A 119 -9.19 -9.02 -12.35
CA ARG A 119 -10.47 -9.09 -13.03
C ARG A 119 -11.61 -9.07 -11.99
N HIS A 120 -12.60 -8.20 -12.22
CA HIS A 120 -13.79 -8.08 -11.38
C HIS A 120 -15.07 -8.51 -12.11
N ASN A 121 -15.18 -8.24 -13.42
CA ASN A 121 -16.33 -8.67 -14.24
C ASN A 121 -15.84 -9.42 -15.50
N ALA A 122 -16.48 -10.55 -15.81
CA ALA A 122 -16.23 -11.35 -17.00
C ALA A 122 -16.66 -10.65 -18.30
N ALA A 123 -17.65 -9.76 -18.26
CA ALA A 123 -18.15 -9.04 -19.45
C ALA A 123 -17.16 -8.00 -20.03
N ALA A 124 -15.98 -7.83 -19.42
CA ALA A 124 -15.01 -6.79 -19.75
C ALA A 124 -13.88 -7.25 -20.71
N ASP A 125 -14.02 -8.39 -21.36
CA ASP A 125 -12.99 -9.00 -22.23
C ASP A 125 -12.77 -8.33 -23.59
N VAL A 126 -13.30 -7.12 -23.81
CA VAL A 126 -13.30 -6.47 -25.13
C VAL A 126 -11.93 -5.90 -25.56
N ALA A 127 -10.90 -5.92 -24.71
CA ALA A 127 -9.57 -5.41 -25.06
C ALA A 127 -8.44 -6.43 -24.80
N PRO A 128 -7.61 -6.77 -25.81
CA PRO A 128 -6.47 -7.69 -25.68
C PRO A 128 -5.23 -7.08 -24.99
N GLN A 129 -5.39 -6.01 -24.20
CA GLN A 129 -4.27 -5.36 -23.52
C GLN A 129 -4.41 -5.47 -21.99
N GLU A 130 -3.36 -6.04 -21.39
CA GLU A 130 -3.09 -6.33 -19.98
C GLU A 130 -3.79 -7.55 -19.37
N ALA A 131 -3.00 -8.62 -19.19
CA ALA A 131 -3.35 -9.87 -18.52
C ALA A 131 -3.70 -9.63 -17.04
N ALA A 132 -4.92 -9.15 -16.77
CA ALA A 132 -5.44 -9.02 -15.41
C ALA A 132 -5.41 -10.37 -14.69
N LEU A 133 -5.15 -10.33 -13.39
CA LEU A 133 -5.17 -11.51 -12.55
C LEU A 133 -6.60 -12.04 -12.42
N GLU A 134 -6.79 -13.32 -12.72
CA GLU A 134 -8.05 -14.01 -12.50
C GLU A 134 -8.17 -14.43 -11.02
N PRO A 135 -9.08 -13.82 -10.22
CA PRO A 135 -9.15 -14.08 -8.78
C PRO A 135 -9.59 -15.50 -8.46
N SER A 136 -10.35 -16.17 -9.34
CA SER A 136 -10.80 -17.54 -9.12
C SER A 136 -9.66 -18.57 -9.11
N ILE A 137 -8.55 -18.29 -9.79
CA ILE A 137 -7.36 -19.15 -9.77
C ILE A 137 -6.62 -19.05 -8.43
N ILE A 138 -6.56 -17.85 -7.85
CA ILE A 138 -5.81 -17.58 -6.61
C ILE A 138 -6.64 -17.89 -5.35
N LEU A 139 -7.95 -17.64 -5.44
CA LEU A 139 -8.95 -17.89 -4.40
C LEU A 139 -9.89 -19.01 -4.87
N ALA A 140 -9.30 -20.16 -5.22
CA ALA A 140 -10.02 -21.32 -5.72
C ALA A 140 -10.93 -21.96 -4.65
N ASP A 141 -10.57 -21.79 -3.37
CA ASP A 141 -11.31 -22.20 -2.19
C ASP A 141 -12.45 -21.24 -1.79
N TRP A 142 -12.66 -20.15 -2.55
CA TRP A 142 -13.66 -19.13 -2.24
C TRP A 142 -14.87 -19.19 -3.18
N LYS A 143 -16.06 -18.90 -2.64
CA LYS A 143 -17.28 -18.78 -3.45
C LYS A 143 -17.23 -17.53 -4.35
N PRO A 144 -17.95 -17.51 -5.49
CA PRO A 144 -18.01 -16.34 -6.36
C PRO A 144 -18.41 -15.04 -5.62
N ASP A 145 -19.44 -15.11 -4.77
CA ASP A 145 -19.93 -13.94 -4.01
C ASP A 145 -18.93 -13.45 -2.95
N GLU A 146 -18.16 -14.36 -2.34
CA GLU A 146 -17.08 -14.01 -1.41
C GLU A 146 -15.95 -13.26 -2.12
N ARG A 147 -15.56 -13.72 -3.33
CA ARG A 147 -14.57 -13.02 -4.15
C ARG A 147 -15.08 -11.64 -4.57
N LYS A 148 -16.36 -11.57 -4.98
CA LYS A 148 -17.00 -10.30 -5.36
C LYS A 148 -17.06 -9.33 -4.19
N ALA A 149 -17.52 -9.77 -3.01
CA ALA A 149 -17.56 -8.97 -1.80
C ALA A 149 -16.19 -8.38 -1.47
N LEU A 150 -15.13 -9.21 -1.49
CA LEU A 150 -13.77 -8.74 -1.24
C LEU A 150 -13.33 -7.65 -2.22
N LEU A 151 -13.53 -7.87 -3.53
CA LEU A 151 -13.08 -6.95 -4.58
C LEU A 151 -13.88 -5.64 -4.62
N GLU A 152 -15.06 -5.60 -4.00
CA GLU A 152 -15.88 -4.40 -3.86
C GLU A 152 -15.53 -3.56 -2.62
N ARG A 153 -14.70 -4.07 -1.71
CA ARG A 153 -14.25 -3.33 -0.52
C ARG A 153 -13.36 -2.13 -0.87
N PRO A 154 -13.33 -1.07 -0.04
CA PRO A 154 -12.55 0.14 -0.28
C PRO A 154 -11.04 -0.06 -0.44
N LEU A 155 -10.50 -1.25 -0.19
CA LEU A 155 -9.10 -1.58 -0.44
C LEU A 155 -8.76 -1.57 -1.93
N PHE A 156 -9.75 -1.86 -2.77
CA PHE A 156 -9.63 -1.91 -4.22
C PHE A 156 -10.20 -0.65 -4.85
N THR A 157 -9.58 -0.23 -5.95
CA THR A 157 -10.05 0.88 -6.78
C THR A 157 -10.18 0.42 -8.22
N PHE A 158 -11.02 1.11 -8.98
CA PHE A 158 -11.20 0.84 -10.40
C PHE A 158 -9.88 1.10 -11.16
N ALA A 159 -9.44 0.10 -11.93
CA ALA A 159 -8.27 0.23 -12.80
C ALA A 159 -8.69 0.61 -14.22
N SER A 160 -9.67 -0.12 -14.75
CA SER A 160 -10.27 0.02 -16.08
C SER A 160 -11.54 -0.84 -16.13
N TYR A 161 -12.28 -0.83 -17.24
CA TYR A 161 -13.58 -1.51 -17.35
C TYR A 161 -13.50 -2.96 -16.86
N GLY A 162 -14.32 -3.31 -15.86
CA GLY A 162 -14.37 -4.63 -15.23
C GLY A 162 -13.09 -5.08 -14.52
N ARG A 163 -12.15 -4.18 -14.20
CA ARG A 163 -10.88 -4.49 -13.52
C ARG A 163 -10.68 -3.58 -12.31
N VAL A 164 -10.11 -4.15 -11.26
CA VAL A 164 -9.76 -3.44 -10.02
C VAL A 164 -8.28 -3.60 -9.70
N ARG A 165 -7.74 -2.72 -8.86
CA ARG A 165 -6.36 -2.80 -8.37
C ARG A 165 -6.29 -2.30 -6.94
N PHE A 166 -5.20 -2.57 -6.24
CA PHE A 166 -4.94 -1.92 -4.95
C PHE A 166 -4.78 -0.41 -5.14
N HIS A 167 -5.27 0.36 -4.17
CA HIS A 167 -5.17 1.83 -4.18
C HIS A 167 -3.71 2.33 -4.27
N HIS A 168 -2.80 1.70 -3.51
CA HIS A 168 -1.39 2.07 -3.45
C HIS A 168 -0.49 0.86 -3.61
N ARG A 169 0.66 1.04 -4.28
CA ARG A 169 1.68 0.00 -4.41
C ARG A 169 2.19 -0.49 -3.04
N SER A 170 2.30 0.41 -2.07
CA SER A 170 2.71 0.08 -0.69
C SER A 170 1.78 -0.93 -0.01
N VAL A 171 0.47 -0.86 -0.29
CA VAL A 171 -0.52 -1.85 0.19
C VAL A 171 -0.24 -3.22 -0.41
N THR A 172 -0.03 -3.29 -1.73
CA THR A 172 0.32 -4.55 -2.42
C THR A 172 1.59 -5.16 -1.84
N GLU A 173 2.66 -4.37 -1.69
CA GLU A 173 3.95 -4.85 -1.17
C GLU A 173 3.84 -5.30 0.28
N TYR A 174 3.13 -4.54 1.13
CA TYR A 174 2.88 -4.90 2.52
C TYR A 174 2.13 -6.23 2.64
N LEU A 175 1.00 -6.37 1.94
CA LEU A 175 0.17 -7.57 1.96
C LEU A 175 0.90 -8.80 1.40
N ALA A 176 1.66 -8.62 0.32
CA ALA A 176 2.51 -9.67 -0.24
C ALA A 176 3.59 -10.12 0.75
N ALA A 177 4.25 -9.18 1.44
CA ALA A 177 5.24 -9.48 2.46
C ALA A 177 4.62 -10.22 3.66
N GLN A 178 3.43 -9.81 4.12
CA GLN A 178 2.70 -10.54 5.16
C GLN A 178 2.38 -11.97 4.75
N ARG A 179 1.93 -12.19 3.51
CA ARG A 179 1.64 -13.55 3.02
C ARG A 179 2.89 -14.41 2.96
N LEU A 180 4.00 -13.88 2.46
CA LEU A 180 5.27 -14.60 2.40
C LEU A 180 5.76 -14.99 3.80
N GLN A 181 5.70 -14.08 4.77
CA GLN A 181 6.04 -14.38 6.15
C GLN A 181 5.20 -15.51 6.72
N GLU A 182 3.88 -15.50 6.47
CA GLU A 182 2.99 -16.55 6.93
C GLU A 182 3.31 -17.92 6.30
N LEU A 183 3.57 -17.95 4.99
CA LEU A 183 4.01 -19.16 4.30
C LEU A 183 5.34 -19.70 4.85
N CYS A 184 6.30 -18.81 5.16
CA CYS A 184 7.57 -19.19 5.78
C CYS A 184 7.37 -19.76 7.20
N ARG A 185 6.47 -19.17 8.02
CA ARG A 185 6.16 -19.68 9.36
C ARG A 185 5.52 -21.07 9.30
N ARG A 186 4.58 -21.29 8.38
CA ARG A 186 3.90 -22.57 8.18
C ARG A 186 4.81 -23.70 7.67
N ARG A 187 5.99 -23.38 7.11
CA ARG A 187 6.93 -24.35 6.52
C ARG A 187 8.30 -24.47 7.26
N MET A 188 8.47 -24.00 8.50
CA MET A 188 9.78 -23.64 9.10
C MET A 188 10.95 -24.66 9.07
N PRO A 189 12.26 -24.21 9.10
CA PRO A 189 12.76 -22.83 9.24
C PRO A 189 13.81 -22.35 8.19
N LEU A 190 13.98 -21.02 8.12
CA LEU A 190 15.11 -20.26 7.52
C LEU A 190 16.51 -20.65 8.03
N ARG A 191 16.67 -21.71 8.82
CA ARG A 191 18.00 -22.27 9.19
C ARG A 191 18.66 -23.02 8.02
N ALA A 192 17.94 -23.26 6.93
CA ALA A 192 18.52 -23.71 5.67
C ALA A 192 19.10 -22.57 4.80
N LEU A 193 18.91 -21.30 5.20
CA LEU A 193 19.36 -20.10 4.47
C LEU A 193 20.66 -19.48 5.02
N LYS A 194 21.41 -20.26 5.79
CA LYS A 194 22.83 -20.04 6.09
C LYS A 194 23.59 -21.35 5.94
N ARG A 195 24.22 -21.54 4.78
CA ARG A 195 25.52 -22.19 4.64
C ARG A 195 26.24 -21.57 3.46
#